data_AF-A0A7C3LTL2-F1
#
_entry.id   AF-A0A7C3LTL2-F1
#
_cell.length_a   1.000
_cell.length_b   1.000
_cell.length_c   1.000
_cell.angle_alpha   90.00
_cell.angle_beta   90.00
_cell.angle_gamma   90.00
#
_symmetry.space_group_name_H-M   'P 1'
#
loop_
_entity.id
_entity.type
_entity.pdbx_description
1 polymer ?
#
loop_
_entity_poly.entity_id
_entity_poly.type
_entity_poly.pdbx_seq_one_letter_code
_entity_poly.pdbx_strand_id
1 'polypeptide(L)'
;KSIKKAVSGAKRISGSSVSTATVSISNAYAKSINSTGIVNIPHKDISITEIERVIQTALYNANVPTEYDVIHVLPYNFKVDYQDFIEDPYGMNASRMEVDVNIIMTQKSSLSNLIKTVQSAGIEIDGVVLNGYASAITTMGEDQKELGAAVIDMGGQTCNLIIHTGNSIRYNDFLSVGSNHITNDLSMALHTPLQIAEGVKIHYGDLINNSTDVIELPVIGDEESRNEVSLEIIHSVILARVEETLMLLAKSVNKSLLKEQIGAGVILTGGMTKLKGMRELAQAIFDGMPVHIAQPEEKDIGGLFDELKDPAFSTVIGLLLYRGGKHTEYEININKELLHSKHDYTNSFGGRPDVQEELPKSAPKTDLGNIELTETIRSTQEKHKIEVKREEEASSFTFEQLPDDPLEKSNPIKRFANWARQLF
;
A
#
# COMPACT_ATOMS: atom_id res chain seq x y z
N LYS A 1 13.85 -20.31 7.01
CA LYS A 1 14.68 -20.32 8.25
C LYS A 1 14.38 -19.11 9.16
N SER A 2 14.43 -17.88 8.63
CA SER A 2 14.18 -16.65 9.42
C SER A 2 12.81 -16.61 10.09
N ILE A 3 11.73 -17.01 9.36
CA ILE A 3 10.37 -17.08 9.93
C ILE A 3 10.31 -18.05 11.12
N LYS A 4 10.88 -19.26 11.01
CA LYS A 4 10.97 -20.21 12.13
C LYS A 4 11.66 -19.59 13.35
N LYS A 5 12.75 -18.85 13.15
CA LYS A 5 13.47 -18.17 14.25
C LYS A 5 12.60 -17.11 14.92
N ALA A 6 11.88 -16.30 14.14
CA ALA A 6 10.95 -15.30 14.65
C ALA A 6 9.80 -15.94 15.45
N VAL A 7 9.16 -16.97 14.90
CA VAL A 7 8.09 -17.74 15.55
C VAL A 7 8.56 -18.36 16.87
N SER A 8 9.73 -19.02 16.88
CA SER A 8 10.29 -19.57 18.12
C SER A 8 10.65 -18.49 19.15
N GLY A 9 11.07 -17.31 18.69
CA GLY A 9 11.28 -16.13 19.54
C GLY A 9 9.98 -15.67 20.20
N ALA A 10 8.94 -15.47 19.39
CA ALA A 10 7.62 -15.05 19.85
C ALA A 10 7.01 -16.06 20.85
N LYS A 11 7.02 -17.36 20.54
CA LYS A 11 6.53 -18.43 21.43
C LYS A 11 7.26 -18.44 22.79
N ARG A 12 8.57 -18.18 22.78
CA ARG A 12 9.37 -18.15 24.00
C ARG A 12 9.04 -16.93 24.87
N ILE A 13 8.82 -15.77 24.25
CA ILE A 13 8.52 -14.52 24.98
C ILE A 13 7.08 -14.53 25.50
N SER A 14 6.12 -14.97 24.68
CA SER A 14 4.70 -14.95 25.05
C SER A 14 4.30 -16.09 25.99
N GLY A 15 5.07 -17.18 26.03
CA GLY A 15 4.69 -18.41 26.74
C GLY A 15 3.51 -19.16 26.10
N SER A 16 3.04 -18.72 24.93
CA SER A 16 1.84 -19.25 24.26
C SER A 16 2.17 -20.05 23.01
N SER A 17 1.34 -21.04 22.72
CA SER A 17 1.39 -21.76 21.43
C SER A 17 0.78 -20.89 20.33
N VAL A 18 1.60 -20.46 19.38
CA VAL A 18 1.16 -19.77 18.15
C VAL A 18 0.95 -20.79 17.03
N SER A 19 -0.26 -20.86 16.49
CA SER A 19 -0.64 -21.75 15.36
C SER A 19 -1.05 -20.98 14.10
N THR A 20 -1.60 -19.77 14.25
CA THR A 20 -2.00 -18.92 13.13
C THR A 20 -1.28 -17.56 13.17
N ALA A 21 -1.23 -16.87 12.04
CA ALA A 21 -0.75 -15.50 11.95
C ALA A 21 -1.40 -14.73 10.81
N THR A 22 -1.70 -13.46 11.06
CA THR A 22 -1.97 -12.48 10.01
C THR A 22 -0.64 -11.96 9.49
N VAL A 23 -0.46 -11.91 8.18
CA VAL A 23 0.81 -11.53 7.55
C VAL A 23 0.63 -10.38 6.58
N SER A 24 1.68 -9.59 6.37
CA SER A 24 1.67 -8.57 5.32
C SER A 24 2.18 -9.12 3.98
N ILE A 25 1.62 -8.66 2.87
CA ILE A 25 2.21 -8.78 1.53
C ILE A 25 2.81 -7.44 1.08
N SER A 26 4.00 -7.49 0.48
CA SER A 26 4.67 -6.27 -0.01
C SER A 26 3.89 -5.62 -1.15
N ASN A 27 3.85 -4.29 -1.17
CA ASN A 27 3.29 -3.50 -2.27
C ASN A 27 3.95 -3.84 -3.62
N ALA A 28 5.20 -4.34 -3.62
CA ALA A 28 5.89 -4.80 -4.82
C ALA A 28 5.19 -5.94 -5.58
N TYR A 29 4.32 -6.68 -4.90
CA TYR A 29 3.55 -7.79 -5.47
C TYR A 29 2.06 -7.47 -5.58
N ALA A 30 1.66 -6.22 -5.33
CA ALA A 30 0.27 -5.80 -5.33
C ALA A 30 -0.03 -4.85 -6.50
N LYS A 31 -1.28 -4.89 -6.96
CA LYS A 31 -1.85 -3.93 -7.92
C LYS A 31 -3.15 -3.40 -7.36
N SER A 32 -3.47 -2.16 -7.74
CA SER A 32 -4.74 -1.52 -7.42
C SER A 32 -5.52 -1.25 -8.69
N ILE A 33 -6.83 -1.45 -8.64
CA ILE A 33 -7.77 -0.95 -9.64
C ILE A 33 -8.95 -0.28 -8.93
N ASN A 34 -9.43 0.82 -9.49
CA ASN A 34 -10.65 1.47 -9.02
C ASN A 34 -11.86 0.93 -9.79
N SER A 35 -13.00 0.80 -9.11
CA SER A 35 -14.26 0.38 -9.71
C SER A 35 -15.43 1.04 -9.00
N THR A 36 -16.57 1.07 -9.67
CA THR A 36 -17.81 1.67 -9.13
C THR A 36 -18.94 0.64 -9.20
N GLY A 37 -19.76 0.59 -8.15
CA GLY A 37 -20.95 -0.25 -8.04
C GLY A 37 -22.19 0.60 -7.81
N ILE A 38 -23.33 0.18 -8.35
CA ILE A 38 -24.60 0.93 -8.24
C ILE A 38 -25.73 -0.06 -8.00
N VAL A 39 -26.58 0.21 -6.99
CA VAL A 39 -27.75 -0.61 -6.67
C VAL A 39 -28.97 0.26 -6.33
N ASN A 40 -30.16 -0.26 -6.63
CA ASN A 40 -31.43 0.31 -6.16
C ASN A 40 -31.77 -0.26 -4.79
N ILE A 41 -32.37 0.54 -3.91
CA ILE A 41 -32.73 0.18 -2.52
C ILE A 41 -34.26 0.05 -2.42
N PRO A 42 -34.84 -1.16 -2.57
CA PRO A 42 -36.28 -1.32 -2.75
C PRO A 42 -37.11 -0.89 -1.53
N HIS A 43 -36.60 -1.19 -0.33
CA HIS A 43 -37.27 -0.87 0.94
C HIS A 43 -36.94 0.54 1.44
N LYS A 44 -36.14 1.29 0.68
CA LYS A 44 -35.59 2.58 1.05
C LYS A 44 -34.90 2.59 2.42
N ASP A 45 -34.32 1.49 2.84
CA ASP A 45 -33.53 1.41 4.06
C ASP A 45 -32.24 0.68 3.70
N ILE A 46 -31.10 1.31 4.00
CA ILE A 46 -29.79 0.75 3.65
C ILE A 46 -29.34 -0.14 4.80
N SER A 47 -29.46 -1.46 4.63
CA SER A 47 -28.89 -2.44 5.56
C SER A 47 -27.48 -2.85 5.12
N ILE A 48 -26.81 -3.65 5.97
CA ILE A 48 -25.53 -4.30 5.63
C ILE A 48 -25.64 -5.11 4.33
N THR A 49 -26.80 -5.72 4.07
CA THR A 49 -27.03 -6.51 2.85
C THR A 49 -26.95 -5.63 1.60
N GLU A 50 -27.52 -4.44 1.63
CA GLU A 50 -27.44 -3.49 0.51
C GLU A 50 -26.02 -2.95 0.32
N ILE A 51 -25.29 -2.70 1.42
CA ILE A 51 -23.89 -2.26 1.39
C ILE A 51 -23.00 -3.35 0.79
N GLU A 52 -23.14 -4.59 1.25
CA GLU A 52 -22.42 -5.72 0.67
C GLU A 52 -22.70 -5.85 -0.83
N ARG A 53 -23.98 -5.77 -1.21
CA ARG A 53 -24.41 -5.91 -2.61
C ARG A 53 -23.83 -4.83 -3.52
N VAL A 54 -23.77 -3.57 -3.07
CA VAL A 54 -23.19 -2.48 -3.89
C VAL A 54 -21.68 -2.67 -4.07
N ILE A 55 -20.98 -3.12 -3.03
CA ILE A 55 -19.53 -3.40 -3.08
C ILE A 55 -19.24 -4.61 -3.97
N GLN A 56 -20.03 -5.69 -3.86
CA GLN A 56 -19.92 -6.85 -4.75
C GLN A 56 -20.19 -6.49 -6.21
N THR A 57 -21.12 -5.56 -6.47
CA THR A 57 -21.36 -5.03 -7.82
C THR A 57 -20.12 -4.30 -8.34
N ALA A 58 -19.49 -3.47 -7.52
CA ALA A 58 -18.25 -2.79 -7.88
C ALA A 58 -17.11 -3.78 -8.16
N LEU A 59 -16.97 -4.81 -7.32
CA LEU A 59 -15.98 -5.88 -7.51
C LEU A 59 -16.20 -6.66 -8.82
N TYR A 60 -17.46 -6.99 -9.14
CA TYR A 60 -17.81 -7.66 -10.38
C TYR A 60 -17.46 -6.79 -11.61
N ASN A 61 -17.79 -5.49 -11.57
CA ASN A 61 -17.50 -4.54 -12.65
C ASN A 61 -16.00 -4.35 -12.92
N ALA A 62 -15.16 -4.61 -11.92
CA ALA A 62 -13.72 -4.39 -11.99
C ALA A 62 -13.00 -5.37 -12.93
N ASN A 63 -13.65 -6.47 -13.32
CA ASN A 63 -13.10 -7.51 -14.20
C ASN A 63 -11.70 -7.99 -13.74
N VAL A 64 -11.58 -8.33 -12.45
CA VAL A 64 -10.32 -8.80 -11.86
C VAL A 64 -9.78 -9.99 -12.68
N PRO A 65 -8.54 -9.94 -13.18
CA PRO A 65 -7.98 -11.02 -13.98
C PRO A 65 -7.86 -12.32 -13.17
N THR A 66 -8.10 -13.45 -13.83
CA THR A 66 -8.20 -14.78 -13.18
C THR A 66 -6.93 -15.25 -12.47
N GLU A 67 -5.77 -14.69 -12.83
CA GLU A 67 -4.46 -14.98 -12.27
C GLU A 67 -4.14 -14.20 -10.99
N TYR A 68 -5.03 -13.29 -10.58
CA TYR A 68 -4.93 -12.52 -9.35
C TYR A 68 -5.93 -13.03 -8.30
N ASP A 69 -5.54 -12.92 -7.03
CA ASP A 69 -6.44 -12.99 -5.88
C ASP A 69 -6.63 -11.57 -5.32
N VAL A 70 -7.86 -11.28 -4.92
CA VAL A 70 -8.22 -10.02 -4.25
C VAL A 70 -7.82 -10.11 -2.78
N ILE A 71 -7.08 -9.12 -2.30
CA ILE A 71 -6.63 -9.02 -0.91
C ILE A 71 -7.55 -8.09 -0.12
N HIS A 72 -7.90 -6.94 -0.70
CA HIS A 72 -8.81 -5.97 -0.10
C HIS A 72 -9.74 -5.38 -1.16
N VAL A 73 -11.02 -5.21 -0.81
CA VAL A 73 -11.94 -4.30 -1.50
C VAL A 73 -12.27 -3.18 -0.51
N LEU A 74 -11.78 -1.98 -0.81
CA LEU A 74 -11.81 -0.84 0.09
C LEU A 74 -12.79 0.22 -0.43
N PRO A 75 -14.00 0.35 0.14
CA PRO A 75 -14.91 1.43 -0.21
C PRO A 75 -14.34 2.75 0.33
N TYR A 76 -14.19 3.74 -0.56
CA TYR A 76 -13.65 5.04 -0.17
C TYR A 76 -14.64 6.18 -0.34
N ASN A 77 -15.75 5.95 -1.06
CA ASN A 77 -16.80 6.94 -1.25
C ASN A 77 -18.15 6.25 -1.45
N PHE A 78 -19.16 6.63 -0.68
CA PHE A 78 -20.55 6.25 -0.90
C PHE A 78 -21.35 7.45 -1.37
N LYS A 79 -22.24 7.21 -2.34
CA LYS A 79 -23.21 8.18 -2.85
C LYS A 79 -24.61 7.65 -2.62
N VAL A 80 -25.44 8.46 -2.01
CA VAL A 80 -26.81 8.09 -1.64
C VAL A 80 -27.76 9.11 -2.26
N ASP A 81 -28.57 8.65 -3.22
CA ASP A 81 -29.39 9.48 -4.11
C ASP A 81 -28.59 10.63 -4.78
N TYR A 82 -28.67 11.86 -4.27
CA TYR A 82 -27.95 13.05 -4.79
C TYR A 82 -26.82 13.53 -3.88
N GLN A 83 -26.58 12.86 -2.77
CA GLN A 83 -25.56 13.21 -1.80
C GLN A 83 -24.30 12.36 -2.03
N ASP A 84 -23.18 13.02 -2.24
CA ASP A 84 -21.85 12.42 -2.40
C ASP A 84 -21.09 12.47 -1.06
N PHE A 85 -20.00 11.71 -0.95
CA PHE A 85 -19.14 11.67 0.23
C PHE A 85 -19.85 11.27 1.53
N ILE A 86 -20.74 10.28 1.45
CA ILE A 86 -21.32 9.66 2.64
C ILE A 86 -20.27 8.79 3.33
N GLU A 87 -19.98 9.11 4.60
CA GLU A 87 -19.05 8.34 5.42
C GLU A 87 -19.62 6.95 5.77
N ASP A 88 -20.84 6.93 6.32
CA ASP A 88 -21.53 5.70 6.70
C ASP A 88 -22.98 5.70 6.15
N PRO A 89 -23.28 4.88 5.13
CA PRO A 89 -24.61 4.83 4.54
C PRO A 89 -25.61 3.98 5.34
N TYR A 90 -25.18 3.25 6.38
CA TYR A 90 -26.03 2.33 7.13
C TYR A 90 -27.20 3.04 7.81
N GLY A 91 -28.42 2.54 7.59
CA GLY A 91 -29.66 3.09 8.15
C GLY A 91 -30.19 4.36 7.46
N MET A 92 -29.54 4.83 6.38
CA MET A 92 -30.06 5.95 5.60
C MET A 92 -31.23 5.52 4.73
N ASN A 93 -32.17 6.45 4.51
CA ASN A 93 -33.28 6.27 3.57
C ASN A 93 -32.87 6.73 2.16
N ALA A 94 -32.95 5.85 1.18
CA ALA A 94 -32.51 6.14 -0.18
C ALA A 94 -33.23 5.31 -1.22
N SER A 95 -33.31 5.78 -2.46
CA SER A 95 -33.79 4.94 -3.57
C SER A 95 -32.63 4.26 -4.32
N ARG A 96 -31.45 4.88 -4.30
CA ARG A 96 -30.25 4.41 -5.00
C ARG A 96 -29.00 4.65 -4.15
N MET A 97 -28.10 3.67 -4.18
CA MET A 97 -26.76 3.77 -3.60
C MET A 97 -25.71 3.45 -4.65
N GLU A 98 -24.62 4.22 -4.64
CA GLU A 98 -23.42 3.99 -5.43
C GLU A 98 -22.20 3.97 -4.50
N VAL A 99 -21.20 3.18 -4.88
CA VAL A 99 -19.93 3.08 -4.14
C VAL A 99 -18.77 3.16 -5.12
N ASP A 100 -17.75 3.94 -4.77
CA ASP A 100 -16.44 3.88 -5.40
C ASP A 100 -15.50 3.06 -4.49
N VAL A 101 -14.87 2.04 -5.06
CA VAL A 101 -13.97 1.12 -4.35
C VAL A 101 -12.59 1.11 -4.97
N ASN A 102 -11.58 0.92 -4.12
CA ASN A 102 -10.24 0.56 -4.53
C ASN A 102 -10.02 -0.93 -4.24
N ILE A 103 -9.68 -1.70 -5.27
CA ILE A 103 -9.49 -3.15 -5.19
C ILE A 103 -8.00 -3.46 -5.27
N ILE A 104 -7.46 -3.97 -4.17
CA ILE A 104 -6.06 -4.38 -4.05
C ILE A 104 -5.98 -5.89 -4.31
N MET A 105 -5.12 -6.27 -5.25
CA MET A 105 -4.96 -7.65 -5.69
C MET A 105 -3.49 -8.04 -5.81
N THR A 106 -3.21 -9.34 -5.75
CA THR A 106 -1.86 -9.89 -5.94
C THR A 106 -1.91 -11.11 -6.86
N GLN A 107 -0.79 -11.42 -7.51
CA GLN A 107 -0.72 -12.64 -8.33
C GLN A 107 -0.82 -13.88 -7.44
N LYS A 108 -1.64 -14.85 -7.88
CA LYS A 108 -1.82 -16.15 -7.20
C LYS A 108 -0.51 -16.85 -6.89
N SER A 109 0.47 -16.76 -7.79
CA SER A 109 1.81 -17.33 -7.62
C SER A 109 2.57 -16.70 -6.44
N SER A 110 2.55 -15.37 -6.32
CA SER A 110 3.23 -14.63 -5.26
C SER A 110 2.60 -14.93 -3.90
N LEU A 111 1.27 -14.93 -3.83
CA LEU A 111 0.53 -15.30 -2.62
C LEU A 111 0.79 -16.76 -2.21
N SER A 112 0.74 -17.70 -3.16
CA SER A 112 1.02 -19.12 -2.88
C SER A 112 2.42 -19.34 -2.31
N ASN A 113 3.43 -18.63 -2.83
CA ASN A 113 4.80 -18.71 -2.33
C ASN A 113 4.92 -18.17 -0.90
N LEU A 114 4.24 -17.06 -0.58
CA LEU A 114 4.18 -16.52 0.77
C LEU A 114 3.54 -17.54 1.73
N ILE A 115 2.37 -18.07 1.37
CA ILE A 115 1.62 -19.05 2.17
C ILE A 115 2.48 -20.28 2.46
N LYS A 116 3.07 -20.89 1.44
CA LYS A 116 3.95 -22.07 1.60
C LYS A 116 5.15 -21.77 2.51
N THR A 117 5.73 -20.57 2.39
CA THR A 117 6.90 -20.19 3.20
C THR A 117 6.53 -20.07 4.68
N VAL A 118 5.39 -19.47 5.00
CA VAL A 118 4.89 -19.35 6.39
C VAL A 118 4.45 -20.71 6.94
N GLN A 119 3.71 -21.51 6.17
CA GLN A 119 3.31 -22.86 6.54
C GLN A 119 4.51 -23.79 6.80
N SER A 120 5.59 -23.65 6.03
CA SER A 120 6.83 -24.41 6.28
C SER A 120 7.44 -24.12 7.66
N ALA A 121 7.08 -22.99 8.29
CA ALA A 121 7.45 -22.62 9.65
C ALA A 121 6.49 -23.15 10.74
N GLY A 122 5.45 -23.90 10.35
CA GLY A 122 4.46 -24.47 11.26
C GLY A 122 3.39 -23.47 11.72
N ILE A 123 3.10 -22.47 10.88
CA ILE A 123 2.10 -21.43 11.13
C ILE A 123 1.13 -21.38 9.95
N GLU A 124 -0.17 -21.40 10.22
CA GLU A 124 -1.21 -21.15 9.24
C GLU A 124 -1.46 -19.66 9.08
N ILE A 125 -1.85 -19.23 7.88
CA ILE A 125 -2.21 -17.82 7.64
C ILE A 125 -3.71 -17.70 7.77
N ASP A 126 -4.17 -16.80 8.64
CA ASP A 126 -5.59 -16.47 8.84
C ASP A 126 -6.00 -15.12 8.24
N GLY A 127 -5.03 -14.32 7.81
CA GLY A 127 -5.27 -13.05 7.13
C GLY A 127 -4.04 -12.56 6.38
N VAL A 128 -4.27 -11.81 5.30
CA VAL A 128 -3.23 -11.16 4.51
C VAL A 128 -3.61 -9.69 4.36
N VAL A 129 -2.67 -8.81 4.68
CA VAL A 129 -2.87 -7.36 4.60
C VAL A 129 -1.79 -6.75 3.71
N LEU A 130 -2.12 -5.73 2.92
CA LEU A 130 -1.11 -4.96 2.20
C LEU A 130 -0.17 -4.27 3.20
N ASN A 131 1.15 -4.38 3.00
CA ASN A 131 2.14 -3.84 3.93
C ASN A 131 1.93 -2.35 4.21
N GLY A 132 1.83 -1.52 3.17
CA GLY A 132 1.59 -0.09 3.33
C GLY A 132 0.27 0.22 4.03
N TYR A 133 -0.78 -0.61 3.82
CA TYR A 133 -2.06 -0.44 4.51
C TYR A 133 -1.92 -0.69 6.02
N ALA A 134 -1.26 -1.79 6.40
CA ALA A 134 -0.97 -2.07 7.80
C ALA A 134 -0.19 -0.91 8.45
N SER A 135 0.86 -0.41 7.79
CA SER A 135 1.62 0.74 8.30
C SER A 135 0.73 1.98 8.45
N ALA A 136 -0.14 2.27 7.48
CA ALA A 136 -1.08 3.40 7.56
C ALA A 136 -2.07 3.29 8.73
N ILE A 137 -2.60 2.10 9.02
CA ILE A 137 -3.50 1.86 10.17
C ILE A 137 -2.83 2.27 11.48
N THR A 138 -1.54 1.97 11.63
CA THR A 138 -0.78 2.33 12.84
C THR A 138 -0.46 3.81 12.93
N THR A 139 -0.10 4.43 11.81
CA THR A 139 0.56 5.74 11.85
C THR A 139 -0.37 6.92 11.61
N MET A 140 -1.57 6.68 11.07
CA MET A 140 -2.53 7.75 10.80
C MET A 140 -3.42 8.05 11.99
N GLY A 141 -3.43 9.30 12.44
CA GLY A 141 -4.45 9.81 13.35
C GLY A 141 -5.80 10.05 12.65
N GLU A 142 -6.88 10.18 13.42
CA GLU A 142 -8.23 10.40 12.87
C GLU A 142 -8.34 11.71 12.07
N ASP A 143 -7.80 12.82 12.59
CA ASP A 143 -7.75 14.11 11.86
C ASP A 143 -7.03 14.00 10.50
N GLN A 144 -5.98 13.16 10.44
CA GLN A 144 -5.22 12.94 9.21
C GLN A 144 -5.97 12.05 8.21
N LYS A 145 -6.81 11.12 8.70
CA LYS A 145 -7.70 10.33 7.85
C LYS A 145 -8.77 11.21 7.22
N GLU A 146 -9.37 12.11 8.01
CA GLU A 146 -10.40 13.06 7.55
C GLU A 146 -9.86 14.02 6.49
N LEU A 147 -8.70 14.63 6.74
CA LEU A 147 -8.06 15.55 5.78
C LEU A 147 -7.42 14.85 4.58
N GLY A 148 -7.19 13.54 4.67
CA GLY A 148 -6.42 12.75 3.73
C GLY A 148 -4.90 12.96 3.88
N ALA A 149 -4.14 11.88 3.68
CA ALA A 149 -2.69 11.88 3.82
C ALA A 149 -2.01 10.87 2.88
N ALA A 150 -0.75 11.15 2.55
CA ALA A 150 0.15 10.16 1.94
C ALA A 150 1.01 9.51 3.03
N VAL A 151 0.89 8.20 3.22
CA VAL A 151 1.75 7.42 4.13
C VAL A 151 2.86 6.76 3.33
N ILE A 152 4.10 7.00 3.74
CA ILE A 152 5.30 6.43 3.13
C ILE A 152 6.06 5.62 4.18
N ASP A 153 6.06 4.30 4.01
CA ASP A 153 6.86 3.38 4.82
C ASP A 153 8.21 3.13 4.16
N MET A 154 9.26 3.74 4.70
CA MET A 154 10.63 3.69 4.19
C MET A 154 11.42 2.54 4.85
N GLY A 155 11.41 1.38 4.21
CA GLY A 155 12.01 0.15 4.71
C GLY A 155 13.47 -0.06 4.27
N GLY A 156 13.95 -1.30 4.46
CA GLY A 156 15.31 -1.70 4.07
C GLY A 156 15.48 -1.86 2.55
N GLN A 157 14.57 -2.57 1.90
CA GLN A 157 14.66 -2.86 0.47
C GLN A 157 13.71 -2.01 -0.40
N THR A 158 12.60 -1.57 0.17
CA THR A 158 11.53 -0.87 -0.54
C THR A 158 11.00 0.28 0.30
N CYS A 159 10.46 1.29 -0.37
CA CYS A 159 9.59 2.29 0.22
C CYS A 159 8.18 2.07 -0.31
N ASN A 160 7.19 1.92 0.56
CA ASN A 160 5.80 1.72 0.18
C ASN A 160 5.04 3.04 0.31
N LEU A 161 4.26 3.40 -0.71
CA LEU A 161 3.40 4.59 -0.71
C LEU A 161 1.94 4.16 -0.69
N ILE A 162 1.16 4.78 0.19
CA ILE A 162 -0.28 4.69 0.28
C ILE A 162 -0.86 6.10 0.32
N ILE A 163 -1.97 6.36 -0.37
CA ILE A 163 -2.74 7.59 -0.21
C ILE A 163 -4.13 7.25 0.29
N HIS A 164 -4.47 7.83 1.43
CA HIS A 164 -5.78 7.75 2.06
C HIS A 164 -6.54 9.05 1.82
N THR A 165 -7.76 8.95 1.32
CA THR A 165 -8.66 10.09 1.08
C THR A 165 -10.10 9.58 1.03
N GLY A 166 -11.02 10.32 1.65
CA GLY A 166 -12.35 9.81 1.96
C GLY A 166 -12.26 8.74 3.05
N ASN A 167 -13.00 7.64 2.89
CA ASN A 167 -13.12 6.62 3.94
C ASN A 167 -11.99 5.58 3.95
N SER A 168 -11.12 5.57 2.92
CA SER A 168 -10.11 4.53 2.78
C SER A 168 -8.94 4.89 1.87
N ILE A 169 -8.07 3.90 1.64
CA ILE A 169 -6.95 3.96 0.70
C ILE A 169 -7.47 3.95 -0.73
N ARG A 170 -7.08 4.97 -1.49
CA ARG A 170 -7.44 5.15 -2.91
C ARG A 170 -6.30 4.86 -3.87
N TYR A 171 -5.08 4.82 -3.37
CA TYR A 171 -3.90 4.60 -4.19
C TYR A 171 -2.82 3.89 -3.38
N ASN A 172 -2.14 2.95 -4.03
CA ASN A 172 -0.92 2.34 -3.53
C ASN A 172 0.14 2.26 -4.63
N ASP A 173 1.39 2.48 -4.25
CA ASP A 173 2.56 2.29 -5.10
C ASP A 173 3.74 1.81 -4.25
N PHE A 174 4.86 1.54 -4.89
CA PHE A 174 6.11 1.24 -4.21
C PHE A 174 7.31 1.70 -5.02
N LEU A 175 8.40 1.93 -4.31
CA LEU A 175 9.72 2.16 -4.87
C LEU A 175 10.65 1.03 -4.44
N SER A 176 11.36 0.43 -5.40
CA SER A 176 12.37 -0.61 -5.14
C SER A 176 13.70 -0.03 -4.63
N VAL A 177 13.61 0.96 -3.75
CA VAL A 177 14.73 1.63 -3.08
C VAL A 177 14.39 1.74 -1.61
N GLY A 178 15.39 1.65 -0.74
CA GLY A 178 15.26 1.64 0.71
C GLY A 178 16.63 1.72 1.37
N SER A 179 16.71 1.65 2.71
CA SER A 179 17.94 1.95 3.46
C SER A 179 19.15 1.06 3.15
N ASN A 180 18.94 -0.14 2.60
CA ASN A 180 20.02 -1.04 2.19
C ASN A 180 20.76 -0.49 0.96
N HIS A 181 20.11 0.35 0.14
CA HIS A 181 20.76 1.00 -0.98
C HIS A 181 21.75 2.07 -0.51
N ILE A 182 21.43 2.83 0.54
CA ILE A 182 22.38 3.73 1.21
C ILE A 182 23.60 2.94 1.69
N THR A 183 23.36 1.77 2.27
CA THR A 183 24.42 0.90 2.82
C THR A 183 25.34 0.38 1.72
N ASN A 184 24.76 0.00 0.57
CA ASN A 184 25.52 -0.40 -0.60
C ASN A 184 26.34 0.77 -1.17
N ASP A 185 25.74 1.96 -1.29
CA ASP A 185 26.44 3.14 -1.79
C ASP A 185 27.62 3.52 -0.89
N LEU A 186 27.44 3.47 0.44
CA LEU A 186 28.52 3.69 1.41
C LEU A 186 29.61 2.62 1.28
N SER A 187 29.26 1.35 1.17
CA SER A 187 30.24 0.27 0.98
C SER A 187 31.09 0.49 -0.28
N MET A 188 30.44 0.91 -1.38
CA MET A 188 31.12 1.20 -2.64
C MET A 188 31.98 2.47 -2.57
N ALA A 189 31.45 3.57 -2.04
CA ALA A 189 32.13 4.85 -1.99
C ALA A 189 33.31 4.87 -1.00
N LEU A 190 33.17 4.16 0.12
CA LEU A 190 34.19 4.11 1.18
C LEU A 190 35.13 2.90 1.05
N HIS A 191 34.87 2.02 0.08
CA HIS A 191 35.58 0.74 -0.09
C HIS A 191 35.66 -0.09 1.20
N THR A 192 34.54 -0.16 1.95
CA THR A 192 34.44 -0.84 3.25
C THR A 192 33.38 -1.95 3.22
N PRO A 193 33.51 -3.06 3.97
CA PRO A 193 32.53 -4.15 3.98
C PRO A 193 31.11 -3.69 4.34
N LEU A 194 30.07 -4.34 3.78
CA LEU A 194 28.66 -3.97 3.97
C LEU A 194 28.24 -3.87 5.43
N GLN A 195 28.71 -4.79 6.29
CA GLN A 195 28.41 -4.77 7.72
C GLN A 195 28.96 -3.52 8.41
N ILE A 196 30.13 -3.05 7.95
CA ILE A 196 30.75 -1.84 8.47
C ILE A 196 30.05 -0.61 7.92
N ALA A 197 29.70 -0.60 6.63
CA ALA A 197 28.91 0.46 6.02
C ALA A 197 27.55 0.64 6.71
N GLU A 198 26.89 -0.45 7.11
CA GLU A 198 25.65 -0.39 7.90
C GLU A 198 25.89 0.27 9.26
N GLY A 199 26.99 -0.11 9.93
CA GLY A 199 27.44 0.52 11.15
C GLY A 199 27.65 2.03 10.96
N VAL A 200 28.37 2.43 9.90
CA VAL A 200 28.62 3.83 9.57
C VAL A 200 27.31 4.60 9.36
N LYS A 201 26.36 4.04 8.59
CA LYS A 201 25.04 4.64 8.37
C LYS A 201 24.27 4.85 9.68
N ILE A 202 24.28 3.86 10.57
CA ILE A 202 23.57 3.92 11.85
C ILE A 202 24.20 4.95 12.80
N HIS A 203 25.53 5.01 12.88
CA HIS A 203 26.23 5.85 13.87
C HIS A 203 26.47 7.29 13.40
N TYR A 204 26.67 7.50 12.10
CA TYR A 204 27.07 8.79 11.52
C TYR A 204 26.07 9.31 10.48
N GLY A 205 24.88 8.70 10.35
CA GLY A 205 23.85 9.17 9.41
C GLY A 205 23.23 10.50 9.84
N ASP A 206 23.58 11.59 9.15
CA ASP A 206 23.02 12.94 9.34
C ASP A 206 22.78 13.60 7.98
N LEU A 207 21.58 14.14 7.77
CA LEU A 207 21.15 14.81 6.53
C LEU A 207 21.21 16.34 6.62
N ILE A 208 21.50 16.90 7.80
CA ILE A 208 21.49 18.35 8.05
C ILE A 208 22.89 18.87 8.35
N ASN A 209 23.63 18.17 9.21
CA ASN A 209 24.91 18.67 9.70
C ASN A 209 26.04 18.14 8.85
N ASN A 210 26.95 19.01 8.46
CA ASN A 210 28.23 18.62 7.89
C ASN A 210 29.28 18.61 9.00
N SER A 211 30.00 17.51 9.14
CA SER A 211 31.19 17.41 9.98
C SER A 211 32.41 17.14 9.11
N THR A 212 33.54 17.77 9.44
CA THR A 212 34.84 17.52 8.81
C THR A 212 35.67 16.50 9.59
N ASP A 213 35.10 15.87 10.64
CA ASP A 213 35.78 14.83 11.39
C ASP A 213 36.12 13.65 10.48
N VAL A 214 37.14 12.89 10.88
CA VAL A 214 37.64 11.74 10.13
C VAL A 214 37.49 10.49 10.98
N ILE A 215 37.11 9.38 10.34
CA ILE A 215 37.02 8.05 10.94
C ILE A 215 37.88 7.05 10.15
N GLU A 216 38.38 6.03 10.84
CA GLU A 216 39.13 4.94 10.21
C GLU A 216 38.22 3.74 9.93
N LEU A 217 38.25 3.24 8.70
CA LEU A 217 37.43 2.12 8.26
C LEU A 217 38.29 1.00 7.66
N PRO A 218 37.95 -0.29 7.90
CA PRO A 218 38.58 -1.41 7.18
C PRO A 218 38.37 -1.32 5.68
N VAL A 219 39.33 -1.83 4.93
CA VAL A 219 39.25 -1.99 3.48
C VAL A 219 38.58 -3.31 3.13
N ILE A 220 37.81 -3.35 2.04
CA ILE A 220 37.25 -4.59 1.50
C ILE A 220 38.38 -5.57 1.15
N GLY A 221 38.33 -6.76 1.73
CA GLY A 221 39.28 -7.85 1.44
C GLY A 221 40.60 -7.76 2.21
N ASP A 222 40.79 -6.74 3.04
CA ASP A 222 41.94 -6.57 3.92
C ASP A 222 41.50 -5.91 5.24
N GLU A 223 41.33 -6.73 6.27
CA GLU A 223 40.86 -6.26 7.59
C GLU A 223 41.94 -5.57 8.43
N GLU A 224 43.23 -5.70 8.06
CA GLU A 224 44.35 -5.05 8.75
C GLU A 224 44.56 -3.62 8.25
N SER A 225 44.30 -3.38 6.97
CA SER A 225 44.37 -2.05 6.37
C SER A 225 43.18 -1.18 6.78
N ARG A 226 43.47 0.08 7.17
CA ARG A 226 42.47 1.11 7.49
C ARG A 226 42.61 2.30 6.54
N ASN A 227 41.49 2.80 6.07
CA ASN A 227 41.40 4.06 5.32
C ASN A 227 40.77 5.14 6.21
N GLU A 228 41.36 6.32 6.20
CA GLU A 228 40.78 7.52 6.78
C GLU A 228 39.70 8.09 5.84
N VAL A 229 38.50 8.30 6.36
CA VAL A 229 37.35 8.83 5.61
C VAL A 229 36.74 9.99 6.38
N SER A 230 36.50 11.11 5.70
CA SER A 230 35.80 12.24 6.32
C SER A 230 34.29 12.00 6.43
N LEU A 231 33.68 12.49 7.51
CA LEU A 231 32.23 12.46 7.71
C LEU A 231 31.49 13.23 6.60
N GLU A 232 32.11 14.25 6.02
CA GLU A 232 31.57 15.00 4.88
C GLU A 232 31.26 14.09 3.67
N ILE A 233 32.15 13.14 3.35
CA ILE A 233 31.92 12.18 2.27
C ILE A 233 30.75 11.26 2.63
N ILE A 234 30.70 10.77 3.87
CA ILE A 234 29.64 9.89 4.36
C ILE A 234 28.28 10.58 4.26
N HIS A 235 28.16 11.80 4.79
CA HIS A 235 26.93 12.57 4.76
C HIS A 235 26.50 12.88 3.32
N SER A 236 27.45 13.21 2.43
CA SER A 236 27.16 13.47 1.01
C SER A 236 26.58 12.26 0.29
N VAL A 237 27.13 11.06 0.54
CA VAL A 237 26.63 9.80 -0.06
C VAL A 237 25.22 9.49 0.46
N ILE A 238 25.00 9.61 1.77
CA ILE A 238 23.69 9.35 2.38
C ILE A 238 22.66 10.36 1.85
N LEU A 239 22.99 11.64 1.84
CA LEU A 239 22.11 12.72 1.38
C LEU A 239 21.68 12.49 -0.07
N ALA A 240 22.62 12.21 -0.97
CA ALA A 240 22.31 12.00 -2.39
C ALA A 240 21.30 10.85 -2.60
N ARG A 241 21.46 9.73 -1.89
CA ARG A 241 20.52 8.60 -2.01
C ARG A 241 19.16 8.91 -1.39
N VAL A 242 19.13 9.57 -0.24
CA VAL A 242 17.86 9.92 0.42
C VAL A 242 17.09 10.95 -0.41
N GLU A 243 17.77 11.97 -0.92
CA GLU A 243 17.19 12.99 -1.80
C GLU A 243 16.57 12.35 -3.05
N GLU A 244 17.33 11.50 -3.76
CA GLU A 244 16.81 10.76 -4.92
C GLU A 244 15.57 9.92 -4.57
N THR A 245 15.62 9.19 -3.45
CA THR A 245 14.51 8.36 -2.99
C THR A 245 13.25 9.19 -2.75
N LEU A 246 13.38 10.32 -2.05
CA LEU A 246 12.27 11.23 -1.76
C LEU A 246 11.75 11.91 -3.03
N MET A 247 12.60 12.30 -3.98
CA MET A 247 12.18 12.87 -5.26
C MET A 247 11.36 11.86 -6.09
N LEU A 248 11.75 10.59 -6.10
CA LEU A 248 11.02 9.53 -6.79
C LEU A 248 9.65 9.28 -6.12
N LEU A 249 9.59 9.31 -4.79
CA LEU A 249 8.34 9.21 -4.04
C LEU A 249 7.42 10.42 -4.27
N ALA A 250 7.96 11.64 -4.28
CA ALA A 250 7.21 12.85 -4.63
C ALA A 250 6.64 12.77 -6.06
N LYS A 251 7.39 12.21 -7.01
CA LYS A 251 6.90 11.93 -8.36
C LYS A 251 5.75 10.92 -8.36
N SER A 252 5.80 9.87 -7.53
CA SER A 252 4.71 8.90 -7.39
C SER A 252 3.45 9.55 -6.78
N VAL A 253 3.59 10.40 -5.76
CA VAL A 253 2.48 11.19 -5.21
C VAL A 253 1.84 12.06 -6.29
N ASN A 254 2.63 12.78 -7.09
CA ASN A 254 2.09 13.57 -8.21
C ASN A 254 1.38 12.70 -9.27
N LYS A 255 1.93 11.53 -9.60
CA LYS A 255 1.36 10.57 -10.55
C LYS A 255 0.00 10.01 -10.09
N SER A 256 -0.25 9.96 -8.78
CA SER A 256 -1.53 9.52 -8.24
C SER A 256 -2.71 10.43 -8.60
N LEU A 257 -2.45 11.70 -8.94
CA LEU A 257 -3.44 12.77 -9.13
C LEU A 257 -4.28 13.10 -7.86
N LEU A 258 -3.84 12.62 -6.69
CA LEU A 258 -4.50 12.85 -5.39
C LEU A 258 -3.77 13.87 -4.51
N LYS A 259 -2.73 14.54 -5.02
CA LYS A 259 -1.91 15.50 -4.28
C LYS A 259 -2.73 16.62 -3.62
N GLU A 260 -3.75 17.12 -4.31
CA GLU A 260 -4.62 18.18 -3.78
C GLU A 260 -5.64 17.67 -2.74
N GLN A 261 -5.71 16.36 -2.51
CA GLN A 261 -6.66 15.70 -1.61
C GLN A 261 -5.98 15.12 -0.36
N ILE A 262 -4.69 15.40 -0.15
CA ILE A 262 -3.92 15.00 1.03
C ILE A 262 -3.66 16.20 1.93
N GLY A 263 -4.72 16.78 2.51
CA GLY A 263 -4.66 18.01 3.30
C GLY A 263 -3.79 17.90 4.57
N ALA A 264 -3.61 16.70 5.12
CA ALA A 264 -2.70 16.45 6.24
C ALA A 264 -1.22 16.30 5.80
N GLY A 265 -0.93 16.29 4.50
CA GLY A 265 0.41 16.17 3.95
C GLY A 265 0.94 14.74 3.94
N VAL A 266 2.22 14.60 4.27
CA VAL A 266 2.98 13.34 4.18
C VAL A 266 3.32 12.81 5.56
N ILE A 267 3.07 11.52 5.76
CA ILE A 267 3.43 10.78 6.97
C ILE A 267 4.52 9.78 6.60
N LEU A 268 5.70 9.90 7.20
CA LEU A 268 6.83 9.00 7.02
C LEU A 268 6.89 8.02 8.20
N THR A 269 7.16 6.75 7.90
CA THR A 269 7.41 5.69 8.88
C THR A 269 8.46 4.71 8.36
N GLY A 270 8.82 3.69 9.14
CA GLY A 270 9.79 2.67 8.74
C GLY A 270 11.20 2.99 9.20
N GLY A 271 12.08 2.00 9.21
CA GLY A 271 13.41 2.13 9.82
C GLY A 271 14.32 3.19 9.18
N MET A 272 14.13 3.52 7.90
CA MET A 272 14.95 4.52 7.21
C MET A 272 14.67 5.95 7.69
N THR A 273 13.48 6.22 8.26
CA THR A 273 13.12 7.57 8.72
C THR A 273 13.87 8.00 9.98
N LYS A 274 14.56 7.06 10.63
CA LYS A 274 15.43 7.30 11.78
C LYS A 274 16.69 8.10 11.43
N LEU A 275 17.01 8.28 10.15
CA LEU A 275 18.08 9.16 9.72
C LEU A 275 17.78 10.60 10.18
N LYS A 276 18.74 11.20 10.87
CA LYS A 276 18.60 12.55 11.38
C LYS A 276 18.43 13.52 10.22
N GLY A 277 17.42 14.38 10.30
CA GLY A 277 17.09 15.35 9.25
C GLY A 277 16.15 14.87 8.15
N MET A 278 15.62 13.63 8.26
CA MET A 278 14.70 13.08 7.26
C MET A 278 13.47 13.97 7.06
N ARG A 279 12.87 14.47 8.15
CA ARG A 279 11.65 15.28 8.09
C ARG A 279 11.88 16.60 7.34
N GLU A 280 12.97 17.28 7.66
CA GLU A 280 13.35 18.57 7.07
C GLU A 280 13.63 18.43 5.58
N LEU A 281 14.40 17.41 5.18
CA LEU A 281 14.70 17.14 3.78
C LEU A 281 13.43 16.76 3.01
N ALA A 282 12.61 15.88 3.57
CA ALA A 282 11.33 15.52 2.95
C ALA A 282 10.43 16.73 2.77
N GLN A 283 10.29 17.59 3.79
CA GLN A 283 9.46 18.79 3.70
C GLN A 283 9.92 19.74 2.57
N ALA A 284 11.22 19.85 2.34
CA ALA A 284 11.74 20.60 1.20
C ALA A 284 11.41 19.96 -0.15
N ILE A 285 11.44 18.63 -0.26
CA ILE A 285 11.19 17.89 -1.50
C ILE A 285 9.70 17.79 -1.85
N PHE A 286 8.82 17.68 -0.85
CA PHE A 286 7.36 17.65 -1.05
C PHE A 286 6.73 19.05 -1.16
N ASP A 287 7.42 20.00 -1.82
CA ASP A 287 6.95 21.37 -2.09
C ASP A 287 6.44 22.13 -0.84
N GLY A 288 7.04 21.88 0.34
CA GLY A 288 6.65 22.54 1.59
C GLY A 288 5.42 21.95 2.29
N MET A 289 4.87 20.83 1.81
CA MET A 289 3.79 20.12 2.50
C MET A 289 4.18 19.76 3.93
N PRO A 290 3.21 19.73 4.88
CA PRO A 290 3.47 19.20 6.21
C PRO A 290 4.02 17.78 6.13
N VAL A 291 5.13 17.52 6.82
CA VAL A 291 5.74 16.19 6.93
C VAL A 291 5.83 15.80 8.40
N HIS A 292 5.27 14.64 8.72
CA HIS A 292 5.30 14.04 10.05
C HIS A 292 6.05 12.71 10.00
N ILE A 293 6.95 12.47 10.95
CA ILE A 293 7.48 11.12 11.19
C ILE A 293 6.59 10.49 12.23
N ALA A 294 5.93 9.39 11.88
CA ALA A 294 5.02 8.66 12.74
C ALA A 294 5.62 7.34 13.19
N GLN A 295 5.15 6.86 14.33
CA GLN A 295 5.59 5.63 14.96
C GLN A 295 4.43 5.02 15.76
N PRO A 296 4.49 3.74 16.13
CA PRO A 296 3.46 3.12 16.96
C PRO A 296 3.32 3.81 18.31
N GLU A 297 2.08 4.12 18.71
CA GLU A 297 1.78 4.77 19.99
C GLU A 297 1.05 3.83 20.96
N GLU A 298 1.27 4.06 22.26
CA GLU A 298 0.65 3.27 23.35
C GLU A 298 -0.88 3.39 23.40
N LYS A 299 -1.41 4.52 22.92
CA LYS A 299 -2.87 4.76 22.91
C LYS A 299 -3.62 3.72 22.07
N ASP A 300 -2.94 3.12 21.09
CA ASP A 300 -3.54 2.19 20.13
C ASP A 300 -3.41 0.73 20.60
N ILE A 301 -2.39 0.41 21.40
CA ILE A 301 -2.16 -0.92 21.97
C ILE A 301 -1.69 -0.82 23.43
N GLY A 302 -2.56 -1.23 24.36
CA GLY A 302 -2.21 -1.34 25.78
C GLY A 302 -1.09 -2.36 26.02
N GLY A 303 -0.08 -1.97 26.80
CA GLY A 303 1.06 -2.83 27.14
C GLY A 303 2.15 -2.91 26.05
N LEU A 304 2.19 -1.95 25.13
CA LEU A 304 3.22 -1.85 24.11
C LEU A 304 4.59 -1.56 24.75
N PHE A 305 5.54 -2.48 24.59
CA PHE A 305 6.93 -2.27 25.02
C PHE A 305 7.57 -1.11 24.26
N ASP A 306 8.48 -0.38 24.92
CA ASP A 306 9.14 0.79 24.34
C ASP A 306 9.88 0.46 23.03
N GLU A 307 10.46 -0.73 22.92
CA GLU A 307 11.14 -1.18 21.70
C GLU A 307 10.19 -1.29 20.50
N LEU A 308 8.91 -1.53 20.74
CA LEU A 308 7.89 -1.67 19.68
C LEU A 308 7.31 -0.32 19.23
N LYS A 309 7.68 0.78 19.89
CA LYS A 309 7.35 2.16 19.49
C LYS A 309 8.29 2.71 18.42
N ASP A 310 9.21 1.90 17.91
CA ASP A 310 10.09 2.28 16.81
C ASP A 310 9.32 2.29 15.46
N PRO A 311 9.50 3.30 14.58
CA PRO A 311 8.86 3.35 13.26
C PRO A 311 9.07 2.08 12.40
N ALA A 312 10.12 1.30 12.65
CA ALA A 312 10.35 0.02 11.97
C ALA A 312 9.32 -1.07 12.31
N PHE A 313 8.54 -0.91 13.39
CA PHE A 313 7.49 -1.85 13.79
C PHE A 313 6.08 -1.46 13.30
N SER A 314 5.93 -0.34 12.59
CA SER A 314 4.62 0.16 12.15
C SER A 314 3.78 -0.85 11.37
N THR A 315 4.38 -1.63 10.47
CA THR A 315 3.65 -2.69 9.76
C THR A 315 3.15 -3.76 10.72
N VAL A 316 4.01 -4.27 11.62
CA VAL A 316 3.67 -5.40 12.50
C VAL A 316 2.59 -4.99 13.50
N ILE A 317 2.70 -3.80 14.07
CA ILE A 317 1.65 -3.22 14.91
C ILE A 317 0.36 -3.02 14.12
N GLY A 318 0.47 -2.62 12.86
CA GLY A 318 -0.67 -2.42 11.97
C GLY A 318 -1.44 -3.70 11.67
N LEU A 319 -0.74 -4.83 11.54
CA LEU A 319 -1.37 -6.13 11.40
C LEU A 319 -2.19 -6.51 12.65
N LEU A 320 -1.69 -6.18 13.84
CA LEU A 320 -2.41 -6.41 15.10
C LEU A 320 -3.64 -5.51 15.20
N LEU A 321 -3.51 -4.23 14.88
CA LEU A 321 -4.61 -3.26 14.89
C LEU A 321 -5.68 -3.63 13.85
N TYR A 322 -5.28 -4.00 12.64
CA TYR A 322 -6.18 -4.51 11.60
C TYR A 322 -6.98 -5.71 12.13
N ARG A 323 -6.28 -6.69 12.73
CA ARG A 323 -6.95 -7.86 13.31
C ARG A 323 -7.85 -7.52 14.49
N GLY A 324 -7.51 -6.46 15.23
CA GLY A 324 -8.29 -5.88 16.32
C GLY A 324 -9.49 -5.02 15.88
N GLY A 325 -9.78 -4.92 14.58
CA GLY A 325 -10.95 -4.21 14.06
C GLY A 325 -10.69 -2.77 13.59
N LYS A 326 -9.43 -2.34 13.47
CA LYS A 326 -9.05 -1.02 12.91
C LYS A 326 -8.95 -0.99 11.38
N HIS A 327 -9.53 -1.99 10.72
CA HIS A 327 -9.67 -2.01 9.26
C HIS A 327 -10.68 -0.94 8.79
N THR A 328 -10.77 -0.76 7.48
CA THR A 328 -11.76 0.14 6.88
C THR A 328 -13.16 -0.44 7.09
N GLU A 329 -14.13 0.42 7.40
CA GLU A 329 -15.53 0.00 7.51
C GLU A 329 -16.05 -0.48 6.15
N TYR A 330 -16.74 -1.62 6.16
CA TYR A 330 -17.28 -2.29 4.98
C TYR A 330 -16.22 -2.83 4.00
N GLU A 331 -14.99 -3.06 4.46
CA GLU A 331 -13.97 -3.76 3.66
C GLU A 331 -14.38 -5.21 3.38
N ILE A 332 -14.12 -5.70 2.16
CA ILE A 332 -14.11 -7.15 1.89
C ILE A 332 -12.66 -7.65 1.93
N ASN A 333 -12.38 -8.58 2.85
CA ASN A 333 -11.04 -9.14 3.04
C ASN A 333 -10.74 -10.30 2.08
N ILE A 334 -9.53 -10.86 2.18
CA ILE A 334 -9.09 -12.02 1.38
C ILE A 334 -9.97 -13.27 1.54
N ASN A 335 -10.61 -13.44 2.70
CA ASN A 335 -11.53 -14.54 2.97
C ASN A 335 -12.94 -14.29 2.40
N LYS A 336 -13.15 -13.15 1.71
CA LYS A 336 -14.42 -12.67 1.16
C LYS A 336 -15.45 -12.33 2.23
N GLU A 337 -15.00 -12.01 3.44
CA GLU A 337 -15.85 -11.58 4.53
C GLU A 337 -15.99 -10.06 4.48
N LEU A 338 -17.22 -9.56 4.64
CA LEU A 338 -17.48 -8.14 4.84
C LEU A 338 -17.17 -7.77 6.30
N LEU A 339 -16.18 -6.91 6.49
CA LEU A 339 -15.75 -6.43 7.80
C LEU A 339 -16.47 -5.11 8.14
N HIS A 340 -17.12 -5.04 9.30
CA HIS A 340 -17.83 -3.85 9.76
C HIS A 340 -18.04 -3.84 11.28
N SER A 341 -18.17 -2.66 11.87
CA SER A 341 -18.43 -2.47 13.30
C SER A 341 -19.88 -2.79 13.73
N LYS A 342 -20.82 -2.88 12.78
CA LYS A 342 -22.27 -2.99 13.04
C LYS A 342 -22.74 -4.39 13.46
N HIS A 343 -22.28 -4.91 14.59
CA HIS A 343 -22.60 -6.28 15.03
C HIS A 343 -23.87 -6.45 15.91
N ASP A 344 -24.70 -5.41 16.14
CA ASP A 344 -25.76 -5.46 17.18
C ASP A 344 -27.15 -4.82 16.86
N TYR A 345 -27.59 -4.74 15.60
CA TYR A 345 -28.94 -4.23 15.30
C TYR A 345 -29.97 -5.28 14.87
N THR A 346 -29.59 -6.55 14.70
CA THR A 346 -30.53 -7.62 14.32
C THR A 346 -31.34 -8.19 15.48
N ASN A 347 -30.88 -8.02 16.73
CA ASN A 347 -31.53 -8.61 17.92
C ASN A 347 -32.43 -7.65 18.72
N SER A 348 -32.51 -6.36 18.37
CA SER A 348 -33.22 -5.36 19.18
C SER A 348 -34.58 -4.90 18.63
N PHE A 349 -35.01 -5.37 17.45
CA PHE A 349 -36.34 -5.05 16.88
C PHE A 349 -37.03 -6.22 16.13
N GLY A 350 -36.95 -7.45 16.65
CA GLY A 350 -37.49 -8.65 15.98
C GLY A 350 -38.25 -9.63 16.87
N GLY A 351 -39.05 -9.15 17.83
CA GLY A 351 -39.88 -10.00 18.69
C GLY A 351 -41.34 -10.10 18.24
N ARG A 352 -41.63 -10.86 17.19
CA ARG A 352 -42.94 -11.52 17.03
C ARG A 352 -42.71 -12.97 16.59
N PRO A 353 -43.24 -13.96 17.32
CA PRO A 353 -42.99 -15.37 17.03
C PRO A 353 -43.75 -15.82 15.78
N ASP A 354 -43.02 -16.42 14.84
CA ASP A 354 -43.54 -17.08 13.64
C ASP A 354 -44.49 -18.24 13.98
N VAL A 355 -45.63 -18.27 13.29
CA VAL A 355 -46.50 -19.44 13.20
C VAL A 355 -45.93 -20.35 12.12
N GLN A 356 -45.57 -21.59 12.50
CA GLN A 356 -45.12 -22.64 11.59
C GLN A 356 -46.24 -23.03 10.62
N GLU A 357 -46.00 -22.92 9.31
CA GLU A 357 -46.74 -23.66 8.28
C GLU A 357 -45.88 -24.83 7.77
N GLU A 358 -46.34 -26.04 8.04
CA GLU A 358 -45.76 -27.30 7.55
C GLU A 358 -46.07 -27.51 6.06
N LEU A 359 -45.03 -27.75 5.25
CA LEU A 359 -45.17 -28.26 3.88
C LEU A 359 -45.22 -29.80 3.88
N PRO A 360 -46.21 -30.45 3.23
CA PRO A 360 -46.28 -31.90 3.17
C PRO A 360 -45.35 -32.50 2.11
N LYS A 361 -44.70 -33.62 2.46
CA LYS A 361 -43.91 -34.50 1.57
C LYS A 361 -44.79 -35.57 0.94
N SER A 362 -44.75 -35.73 -0.39
CA SER A 362 -44.68 -37.05 -1.07
C SER A 362 -44.59 -36.92 -2.61
N ALA A 363 -43.75 -37.77 -3.21
CA ALA A 363 -43.35 -37.83 -4.63
C ALA A 363 -44.41 -38.48 -5.57
N PRO A 364 -44.18 -38.63 -6.90
CA PRO A 364 -43.22 -39.60 -7.43
C PRO A 364 -42.37 -39.14 -8.65
N LYS A 365 -41.26 -39.85 -8.85
CA LYS A 365 -40.37 -39.78 -10.02
C LYS A 365 -41.01 -40.49 -11.23
N THR A 366 -40.86 -39.91 -12.42
CA THR A 366 -41.06 -40.58 -13.71
C THR A 366 -39.93 -40.20 -14.66
N ASP A 367 -39.19 -41.20 -15.10
CA ASP A 367 -38.31 -41.20 -16.28
C ASP A 367 -39.15 -41.04 -17.55
N LEU A 368 -38.65 -40.25 -18.53
CA LEU A 368 -38.92 -40.39 -19.95
C LEU A 368 -37.77 -39.70 -20.71
N GLY A 369 -37.09 -40.46 -21.58
CA GLY A 369 -35.89 -40.04 -22.29
C GLY A 369 -36.11 -39.31 -23.61
N ASN A 370 -34.98 -39.07 -24.27
CA ASN A 370 -34.73 -38.74 -25.68
C ASN A 370 -35.70 -37.81 -26.40
N ILE A 371 -35.24 -36.58 -26.65
CA ILE A 371 -35.57 -35.83 -27.88
C ILE A 371 -34.27 -35.16 -28.39
N GLU A 372 -33.78 -35.64 -29.54
CA GLU A 372 -32.88 -34.90 -30.43
C GLU A 372 -33.65 -33.74 -31.09
N LEU A 373 -32.99 -32.59 -31.28
CA LEU A 373 -33.34 -31.63 -32.32
C LEU A 373 -32.08 -30.94 -32.83
N THR A 374 -31.76 -31.27 -34.07
CA THR A 374 -30.75 -30.71 -34.98
C THR A 374 -31.04 -29.27 -35.41
N GLU A 375 -29.95 -28.54 -35.65
CA GLU A 375 -29.69 -27.49 -36.65
C GLU A 375 -30.74 -26.40 -36.94
N THR A 376 -30.33 -25.13 -36.79
CA THR A 376 -30.26 -24.01 -37.79
C THR A 376 -29.98 -22.75 -36.93
N ILE A 377 -28.92 -21.94 -37.04
CA ILE A 377 -28.56 -21.01 -38.12
C ILE A 377 -27.08 -20.59 -37.92
N ARG A 378 -26.24 -20.87 -38.92
CA ARG A 378 -25.05 -20.07 -39.26
C ARG A 378 -25.52 -18.84 -40.04
N SER A 379 -25.13 -17.64 -39.61
CA SER A 379 -24.71 -16.52 -40.50
C SER A 379 -24.69 -15.18 -39.75
N THR A 380 -23.56 -14.83 -39.11
CA THR A 380 -23.03 -13.44 -39.12
C THR A 380 -21.60 -13.42 -38.59
N GLN A 381 -20.68 -13.97 -39.37
CA GLN A 381 -19.26 -13.61 -39.34
C GLN A 381 -18.86 -13.27 -40.77
N GLU A 382 -19.12 -12.02 -41.16
CA GLU A 382 -18.50 -11.34 -42.30
C GLU A 382 -19.08 -9.92 -42.33
N LYS A 383 -18.36 -8.98 -41.70
CA LYS A 383 -18.34 -7.52 -41.92
C LYS A 383 -17.75 -6.82 -40.69
N HIS A 384 -16.42 -6.80 -40.64
CA HIS A 384 -15.60 -5.64 -40.25
C HIS A 384 -14.13 -6.06 -40.29
N LYS A 385 -13.71 -6.44 -41.50
CA LYS A 385 -12.32 -6.45 -41.93
C LYS A 385 -12.34 -5.58 -43.18
N ILE A 386 -12.10 -4.28 -42.98
CA ILE A 386 -11.74 -3.20 -43.92
C ILE A 386 -12.00 -1.92 -43.11
N GLU A 387 -11.02 -1.53 -42.29
CA GLU A 387 -10.73 -0.15 -41.85
C GLU A 387 -9.65 -0.16 -40.75
N VAL A 388 -8.50 -0.78 -41.02
CA VAL A 388 -7.25 -0.48 -40.31
C VAL A 388 -6.12 -0.66 -41.33
N LYS A 389 -5.90 0.37 -42.14
CA LYS A 389 -4.68 0.55 -42.95
C LYS A 389 -4.61 1.99 -43.45
N ARG A 390 -4.23 2.89 -42.55
CA ARG A 390 -3.52 4.15 -42.84
C ARG A 390 -3.18 4.82 -41.51
N GLU A 391 -2.02 5.48 -41.50
CA GLU A 391 -1.42 6.25 -40.39
C GLU A 391 -0.47 5.46 -39.48
N GLU A 392 0.55 4.86 -40.10
CA GLU A 392 1.91 4.93 -39.58
C GLU A 392 2.63 6.04 -40.38
N GLU A 393 3.02 7.14 -39.71
CA GLU A 393 4.27 7.90 -39.87
C GLU A 393 4.16 9.33 -39.29
N ALA A 394 5.26 9.77 -38.64
CA ALA A 394 5.56 11.07 -38.00
C ALA A 394 4.94 11.29 -36.60
N SER A 395 5.69 11.53 -35.52
CA SER A 395 6.90 12.35 -35.40
C SER A 395 7.72 11.99 -34.16
N SER A 396 9.05 11.92 -34.33
CA SER A 396 10.05 11.88 -33.28
C SER A 396 10.25 13.28 -32.71
N PHE A 397 10.12 13.46 -31.39
CA PHE A 397 10.53 14.70 -30.71
C PHE A 397 11.99 14.58 -30.26
N THR A 398 12.87 15.36 -30.87
CA THR A 398 14.28 15.55 -30.48
C THR A 398 14.45 16.81 -29.63
N PHE A 399 15.30 16.72 -28.62
CA PHE A 399 15.47 17.70 -27.52
C PHE A 399 16.23 18.99 -27.91
N GLU A 400 16.26 19.37 -29.20
CA GLU A 400 17.13 20.43 -29.73
C GLU A 400 16.40 21.73 -30.13
N GLN A 401 15.14 21.93 -29.73
CA GLN A 401 14.39 23.12 -30.11
C GLN A 401 13.79 23.85 -28.91
N LEU A 402 14.61 24.67 -28.24
CA LEU A 402 14.14 25.79 -27.43
C LEU A 402 15.00 27.04 -27.71
N PRO A 403 14.42 28.25 -27.81
CA PRO A 403 15.18 29.47 -28.08
C PRO A 403 15.96 29.95 -26.84
N ASP A 404 17.16 30.49 -27.06
CA ASP A 404 17.98 31.13 -26.01
C ASP A 404 17.43 32.52 -25.64
N ASP A 405 17.14 32.74 -24.35
CA ASP A 405 16.83 34.06 -23.78
C ASP A 405 18.06 34.60 -23.00
N PRO A 406 18.62 35.78 -23.33
CA PRO A 406 19.94 36.19 -22.87
C PRO A 406 19.89 37.04 -21.58
N LEU A 407 19.45 36.50 -20.44
CA LEU A 407 19.68 37.11 -19.13
C LEU A 407 19.73 36.07 -17.99
N GLU A 408 20.83 35.33 -17.82
CA GLU A 408 21.04 34.58 -16.57
C GLU A 408 22.52 34.21 -16.32
N LYS A 409 23.25 35.12 -15.65
CA LYS A 409 24.51 34.80 -14.98
C LYS A 409 24.23 34.59 -13.49
N SER A 410 23.98 33.34 -13.08
CA SER A 410 24.30 32.75 -11.75
C SER A 410 23.44 31.52 -11.36
N ASN A 411 22.99 30.70 -12.31
CA ASN A 411 22.21 29.50 -11.95
C ASN A 411 23.14 28.30 -11.58
N PRO A 412 23.15 27.82 -10.31
CA PRO A 412 24.00 26.70 -9.85
C PRO A 412 23.62 25.35 -10.50
N ILE A 413 22.38 25.19 -10.95
CA ILE A 413 21.89 23.97 -11.61
C ILE A 413 22.57 23.76 -12.97
N LYS A 414 22.87 24.86 -13.68
CA LYS A 414 23.56 24.81 -14.98
C LYS A 414 25.06 24.48 -14.83
N ARG A 415 25.67 24.81 -13.69
CA ARG A 415 27.05 24.40 -13.35
C ARG A 415 27.13 22.89 -13.12
N PHE A 416 26.17 22.33 -12.39
CA PHE A 416 26.08 20.90 -12.17
C PHE A 416 25.81 20.13 -13.48
N ALA A 417 24.89 20.62 -14.32
CA ALA A 417 24.60 20.02 -15.62
C ALA A 417 25.81 20.04 -16.58
N ASN A 418 26.62 21.11 -16.55
CA ASN A 418 27.85 21.18 -17.36
C ASN A 418 28.97 20.29 -16.82
N TRP A 419 29.05 20.08 -15.51
CA TRP A 419 29.98 19.13 -14.90
C TRP A 419 29.60 17.68 -15.25
N ALA A 420 28.30 17.33 -15.17
CA ALA A 420 27.80 16.00 -15.51
C ALA A 420 28.02 15.64 -17.00
N ARG A 421 27.91 16.61 -17.92
CA ARG A 421 28.18 16.43 -19.35
C ARG A 421 29.67 16.23 -19.71
N GLN A 422 30.59 16.48 -18.80
CA GLN A 422 32.02 16.22 -19.04
C GLN A 422 32.47 14.84 -18.54
N LEU A 423 31.64 14.15 -17.76
CA LEU A 423 31.95 12.86 -17.15
C LEU A 423 31.28 11.66 -17.82
N PHE A 424 30.25 11.90 -18.62
CA PHE A 424 29.47 10.93 -19.39
C PHE A 424 29.24 11.48 -20.80
#